data_AF-A0A5J4V902-F1
#
_entry.id   AF-A0A5J4V902-F1
#
_cell.length_a   1.000
_cell.length_b   1.000
_cell.length_c   1.000
_cell.angle_alpha   90.00
_cell.angle_beta   90.00
_cell.angle_gamma   90.00
#
_symmetry.space_group_name_H-M   'P 1'
#
loop_
_entity.id
_entity.type
_entity.pdbx_description
1 polymer ?
#
loop_
_entity_poly.entity_id
_entity_poly.type
_entity_poly.pdbx_seq_one_letter_code
_entity_poly.pdbx_strand_id
1 'polypeptide(L)'
;MEKNGGLDSLVKIFNDDKYKTSDVKKCSAIVIGTLHKAMKLPDEYRVALIEFLKSLSDDKDEYIVYLSVLVLARLAEQNNADIMSGNIERVIRKYIYVGEERTSNYAMLLSLNLLYYGTDDVKNCIKSMLPWGEIREFTNFVFVDEDEEDNISLTAKLLDEWIQFLA
;
A
#
# COMPACT_ATOMS: atom_id res chain seq x y z
N MET A 1 16.17 -7.96 14.05
CA MET A 1 15.63 -8.65 12.86
C MET A 1 16.74 -9.04 11.90
N GLU A 2 17.56 -8.12 11.40
CA GLU A 2 18.71 -8.50 10.56
C GLU A 2 19.86 -9.13 11.37
N LYS A 3 20.28 -8.47 12.46
CA LYS A 3 21.43 -8.90 13.29
C LYS A 3 21.27 -10.27 13.97
N ASN A 4 20.07 -10.80 14.04
CA ASN A 4 19.76 -12.09 14.66
C ASN A 4 19.25 -13.14 13.66
N GLY A 5 19.35 -12.90 12.34
CA GLY A 5 18.87 -13.82 11.31
C GLY A 5 17.34 -13.97 11.24
N GLY A 6 16.61 -13.08 11.92
CA GLY A 6 15.14 -13.09 11.94
C GLY A 6 14.56 -12.76 10.56
N LEU A 7 15.16 -11.81 9.84
CA LEU A 7 14.74 -11.48 8.47
C LEU A 7 14.91 -12.69 7.54
N ASP A 8 16.07 -13.35 7.56
CA ASP A 8 16.33 -14.54 6.75
C ASP A 8 15.32 -15.66 7.04
N SER A 9 14.94 -15.80 8.30
CA SER A 9 13.94 -16.79 8.73
C SER A 9 12.55 -16.45 8.15
N LEU A 10 12.15 -15.18 8.17
CA LEU A 10 10.90 -14.72 7.58
C LEU A 10 10.90 -14.91 6.05
N VAL A 11 12.00 -14.60 5.37
CA VAL A 11 12.14 -14.80 3.92
C VAL A 11 12.04 -16.29 3.56
N LYS A 12 12.64 -17.19 4.36
CA LYS A 12 12.48 -18.64 4.19
C LYS A 12 11.03 -19.07 4.34
N ILE A 13 10.34 -18.60 5.38
CA ILE A 13 8.91 -18.90 5.59
C ILE A 13 8.06 -18.37 4.43
N PHE A 14 8.33 -17.16 3.95
CA PHE A 14 7.62 -16.55 2.83
C PHE A 14 7.78 -17.38 1.55
N ASN A 15 8.99 -17.86 1.28
CA ASN A 15 9.29 -18.63 0.06
C ASN A 15 8.92 -20.13 0.15
N ASP A 16 8.56 -20.63 1.32
CA ASP A 16 8.22 -22.04 1.51
C ASP A 16 6.75 -22.32 1.13
N ASP A 17 6.57 -23.21 0.15
CA ASP A 17 5.26 -23.63 -0.38
C ASP A 17 4.36 -24.28 0.68
N LYS A 18 4.95 -24.82 1.76
CA LYS A 18 4.20 -25.35 2.91
C LYS A 18 3.24 -24.33 3.50
N TYR A 19 3.58 -23.04 3.40
CA TYR A 19 2.84 -21.94 4.01
C TYR A 19 1.96 -21.17 3.02
N LYS A 20 1.81 -21.64 1.78
CA LYS A 20 1.23 -20.89 0.64
C LYS A 20 -0.08 -20.14 0.92
N THR A 21 -0.98 -20.71 1.72
CA THR A 21 -2.27 -20.10 2.07
C THR A 21 -2.42 -19.82 3.57
N SER A 22 -1.33 -19.94 4.34
CA SER A 22 -1.35 -19.79 5.79
C SER A 22 -1.20 -18.34 6.22
N ASP A 23 -1.81 -17.99 7.35
CA ASP A 23 -1.62 -16.68 7.97
C ASP A 23 -0.16 -16.42 8.34
N VAL A 24 0.63 -17.49 8.57
CA VAL A 24 2.07 -17.39 8.80
C VAL A 24 2.79 -16.73 7.62
N LYS A 25 2.42 -17.08 6.38
CA LYS A 25 3.01 -16.46 5.17
C LYS A 25 2.55 -15.01 5.02
N LYS A 26 1.28 -14.72 5.31
CA LYS A 26 0.70 -13.37 5.29
C LYS A 26 1.43 -12.45 6.27
N CYS A 27 1.52 -12.87 7.53
CA CYS A 27 2.24 -12.15 8.58
C CYS A 27 3.72 -11.98 8.22
N SER A 28 4.36 -13.02 7.67
CA SER A 28 5.77 -12.91 7.26
C SER A 28 5.95 -11.86 6.17
N ALA A 29 5.08 -11.83 5.16
CA ALA A 29 5.14 -10.82 4.09
C ALA A 29 4.93 -9.40 4.64
N ILE A 30 3.93 -9.21 5.52
CA ILE A 30 3.65 -7.92 6.17
C ILE A 30 4.85 -7.44 6.99
N VAL A 31 5.47 -8.33 7.78
CA VAL A 31 6.64 -7.99 8.60
C VAL A 31 7.86 -7.67 7.73
N ILE A 32 8.14 -8.47 6.69
CA ILE A 32 9.23 -8.20 5.74
C ILE A 32 9.05 -6.82 5.11
N GLY A 33 7.86 -6.53 4.57
CA GLY A 33 7.59 -5.24 3.92
C GLY A 33 7.66 -4.07 4.91
N THR A 34 7.17 -4.25 6.14
CA THR A 34 7.26 -3.22 7.19
C THR A 34 8.70 -2.87 7.55
N LEU A 35 9.59 -3.88 7.61
CA LEU A 35 11.02 -3.67 7.88
C LEU A 35 11.73 -2.88 6.78
N HIS A 36 11.17 -2.83 5.57
CA HIS A 36 11.73 -2.13 4.40
C HIS A 36 11.00 -0.84 4.04
N LYS A 37 10.32 -0.19 5.01
CA LYS A 37 9.71 1.14 4.78
C LYS A 37 10.74 2.11 4.18
N ALA A 38 10.36 2.79 3.10
CA ALA A 38 11.22 3.75 2.39
C ALA A 38 12.58 3.16 1.93
N MET A 39 12.67 1.84 1.78
CA MET A 39 13.86 1.15 1.30
C MET A 39 13.51 0.27 0.10
N LYS A 40 14.45 0.15 -0.83
CA LYS A 40 14.31 -0.78 -1.94
C LYS A 40 14.39 -2.21 -1.39
N LEU A 41 13.40 -3.03 -1.72
CA LEU A 41 13.43 -4.45 -1.36
C LEU A 41 14.54 -5.17 -2.14
N PRO A 42 15.26 -6.11 -1.50
CA PRO A 42 16.23 -6.97 -2.19
C PRO A 42 15.63 -7.67 -3.42
N ASP A 43 16.42 -7.72 -4.49
CA ASP A 43 15.99 -8.21 -5.81
C ASP A 43 15.45 -9.65 -5.75
N GLU A 44 15.99 -10.47 -4.84
CA GLU A 44 15.68 -11.90 -4.71
C GLU A 44 14.21 -12.18 -4.37
N TYR A 45 13.54 -11.26 -3.68
CA TYR A 45 12.16 -11.44 -3.25
C TYR A 45 11.26 -10.23 -3.49
N ARG A 46 11.77 -9.11 -4.01
CA ARG A 46 11.00 -7.87 -4.22
C ARG A 46 9.70 -8.10 -4.99
N VAL A 47 9.80 -8.65 -6.21
CA VAL A 47 8.64 -8.82 -7.10
C VAL A 47 7.62 -9.77 -6.48
N ALA A 48 8.08 -10.92 -5.98
CA ALA A 48 7.22 -11.93 -5.35
C ALA A 48 6.50 -11.38 -4.12
N LEU A 49 7.19 -10.61 -3.27
CA LEU A 49 6.61 -9.99 -2.08
C LEU A 49 5.55 -8.96 -2.44
N ILE A 50 5.84 -8.07 -3.39
CA ILE A 50 4.92 -7.02 -3.83
C ILE A 50 3.65 -7.62 -4.45
N GLU A 51 3.79 -8.60 -5.34
CA GLU A 51 2.64 -9.27 -5.96
C GLU A 51 1.81 -10.04 -4.92
N PHE A 52 2.47 -10.68 -3.94
CA PHE A 52 1.77 -11.33 -2.85
C PHE A 52 0.99 -10.31 -2.01
N LEU A 53 1.59 -9.18 -1.62
CA LEU A 53 0.91 -8.11 -0.89
C LEU A 53 -0.29 -7.55 -1.66
N LYS A 54 -0.19 -7.34 -2.98
CA LYS A 54 -1.34 -6.94 -3.83
C LYS A 54 -2.45 -7.99 -3.81
N SER A 55 -2.09 -9.27 -3.82
CA SER A 55 -3.07 -10.36 -3.80
C SER A 55 -3.87 -10.46 -2.49
N LEU A 56 -3.32 -9.95 -1.38
CA LEU A 56 -4.02 -9.87 -0.10
C LEU A 56 -5.23 -8.91 -0.12
N SER A 57 -5.39 -8.13 -1.19
CA SER A 57 -6.62 -7.35 -1.42
C SER A 57 -7.89 -8.17 -1.51
N ASP A 58 -7.77 -9.45 -1.84
CA ASP A 58 -8.89 -10.39 -1.92
C ASP A 58 -8.97 -11.31 -0.69
N ASP A 59 -8.20 -11.01 0.37
CA ASP A 59 -8.28 -11.75 1.64
C ASP A 59 -9.63 -11.48 2.35
N LYS A 60 -10.06 -12.44 3.15
CA LYS A 60 -11.30 -12.34 3.94
C LYS A 60 -11.07 -11.65 5.27
N ASP A 61 -9.83 -11.61 5.75
CA ASP A 61 -9.46 -10.92 6.97
C ASP A 61 -9.15 -9.45 6.66
N GLU A 62 -10.08 -8.56 7.03
CA GLU A 62 -9.97 -7.12 6.83
C GLU A 62 -8.71 -6.53 7.50
N TYR A 63 -8.25 -7.13 8.60
CA TYR A 63 -7.01 -6.75 9.27
C TYR A 63 -5.79 -6.97 8.37
N ILE A 64 -5.74 -8.12 7.71
CA ILE A 64 -4.70 -8.44 6.73
C ILE A 64 -4.80 -7.52 5.51
N VAL A 65 -6.02 -7.27 5.04
CA VAL A 65 -6.27 -6.39 3.89
C VAL A 65 -5.67 -5.01 4.17
N TYR A 66 -6.09 -4.31 5.23
CA TYR A 66 -5.62 -2.94 5.44
C TYR A 66 -4.11 -2.89 5.71
N LEU A 67 -3.55 -3.86 6.43
CA LEU A 67 -2.10 -3.93 6.68
C LEU A 67 -1.32 -4.10 5.38
N SER A 68 -1.82 -4.91 4.44
CA SER A 68 -1.17 -5.09 3.14
C SER A 68 -1.07 -3.76 2.37
N VAL A 69 -2.12 -2.94 2.41
CA VAL A 69 -2.16 -1.63 1.75
C VAL A 69 -1.21 -0.65 2.43
N LEU A 70 -1.21 -0.61 3.76
CA LEU A 70 -0.28 0.21 4.53
C LEU A 70 1.18 -0.13 4.19
N VAL A 71 1.50 -1.42 4.11
CA VAL A 71 2.85 -1.88 3.75
C VAL A 71 3.19 -1.47 2.31
N LEU A 72 2.28 -1.64 1.35
CA LEU A 72 2.49 -1.16 -0.02
C LEU A 72 2.73 0.36 -0.04
N ALA A 73 1.95 1.14 0.70
CA ALA A 73 2.12 2.58 0.81
C ALA A 73 3.51 2.95 1.32
N ARG A 74 4.01 2.24 2.33
CA ARG A 74 5.34 2.44 2.91
C ARG A 74 6.49 2.02 1.99
N LEU A 75 6.25 1.07 1.09
CA LEU A 75 7.24 0.59 0.11
C LEU A 75 7.28 1.45 -1.15
N ALA A 76 6.22 2.19 -1.46
CA ALA A 76 6.04 2.95 -2.69
C ALA A 76 7.19 3.89 -3.05
N GLU A 77 7.85 4.48 -2.06
CA GLU A 77 8.95 5.42 -2.27
C GLU A 77 10.08 4.84 -3.14
N GLN A 78 10.55 3.62 -2.82
CA GLN A 78 11.71 3.01 -3.46
C GLN A 78 11.34 1.80 -4.35
N ASN A 79 10.06 1.43 -4.41
CA ASN A 79 9.57 0.26 -5.14
C ASN A 79 8.40 0.59 -6.07
N ASN A 80 8.21 1.86 -6.44
CA ASN A 80 7.05 2.34 -7.21
C ASN A 80 6.83 1.59 -8.53
N ALA A 81 7.87 1.31 -9.32
CA ALA A 81 7.73 0.64 -10.60
C ALA A 81 7.14 -0.78 -10.47
N ASP A 82 7.65 -1.57 -9.52
CA ASP A 82 7.14 -2.92 -9.24
C ASP A 82 5.75 -2.88 -8.58
N ILE A 83 5.45 -1.85 -7.79
CA ILE A 83 4.10 -1.65 -7.25
C ILE A 83 3.13 -1.28 -8.37
N MET A 84 3.56 -0.51 -9.36
CA MET A 84 2.71 -0.07 -10.46
C MET A 84 2.45 -1.15 -11.52
N SER A 85 3.28 -2.20 -11.60
CA SER A 85 3.04 -3.31 -12.50
C SER A 85 1.81 -4.13 -12.11
N GLY A 86 1.21 -4.83 -13.08
CA GLY A 86 0.13 -5.77 -12.82
C GLY A 86 -1.21 -5.09 -12.52
N ASN A 87 -1.86 -5.49 -11.43
CA ASN A 87 -3.27 -5.18 -11.15
C ASN A 87 -3.50 -4.05 -10.13
N ILE A 88 -2.52 -3.15 -9.94
CA ILE A 88 -2.57 -2.13 -8.87
C ILE A 88 -3.80 -1.21 -8.97
N GLU A 89 -4.24 -0.86 -10.18
CA GLU A 89 -5.43 -0.03 -10.38
C GLU A 89 -6.65 -0.66 -9.74
N ARG A 90 -6.87 -1.95 -10.00
CA ARG A 90 -7.99 -2.71 -9.43
C ARG A 90 -7.92 -2.72 -7.92
N VAL A 91 -6.73 -2.89 -7.36
CA VAL A 91 -6.48 -2.92 -5.92
C VAL A 91 -6.83 -1.58 -5.29
N ILE A 92 -6.28 -0.47 -5.78
CA ILE A 92 -6.52 0.88 -5.24
C ILE A 92 -8.00 1.26 -5.35
N ARG A 93 -8.62 1.08 -6.53
CA ARG A 93 -10.04 1.41 -6.72
C ARG A 93 -10.93 0.61 -5.77
N LYS A 94 -10.72 -0.70 -5.66
CA LYS A 94 -11.51 -1.56 -4.76
C LYS A 94 -11.53 -0.99 -3.33
N TYR A 95 -10.38 -0.54 -2.84
CA TYR A 95 -10.26 -0.03 -1.49
C TYR A 95 -10.91 1.33 -1.31
N ILE A 96 -10.75 2.25 -2.25
CA ILE A 96 -11.38 3.57 -2.13
C ILE A 96 -12.92 3.45 -2.20
N TYR A 97 -13.45 2.50 -3.00
CA TYR A 97 -14.90 2.31 -3.16
C TYR A 97 -15.58 1.50 -2.04
N VAL A 98 -14.93 0.41 -1.61
CA VAL A 98 -15.58 -0.64 -0.79
C VAL A 98 -14.85 -0.85 0.54
N GLY A 99 -13.67 -0.25 0.70
CA GLY A 99 -12.88 -0.39 1.92
C GLY A 99 -13.52 0.35 3.09
N GLU A 100 -13.31 -0.20 4.28
CA GLU A 100 -13.48 0.58 5.51
C GLU A 100 -12.52 1.77 5.54
N GLU A 101 -12.85 2.78 6.34
CA GLU A 101 -12.14 4.06 6.41
C GLU A 101 -10.60 3.93 6.45
N ARG A 102 -10.06 3.08 7.33
CA ARG A 102 -8.60 2.86 7.43
C ARG A 102 -7.99 2.32 6.13
N THR A 103 -8.68 1.40 5.47
CA THR A 103 -8.23 0.82 4.20
C THR A 103 -8.26 1.88 3.09
N SER A 104 -9.32 2.68 3.04
CA SER A 104 -9.44 3.82 2.11
C SER A 104 -8.35 4.86 2.34
N ASN A 105 -8.06 5.21 3.59
CA ASN A 105 -6.96 6.11 3.96
C ASN A 105 -5.61 5.58 3.46
N TYR A 106 -5.29 4.32 3.69
CA TYR A 106 -4.02 3.76 3.22
C TYR A 106 -3.93 3.59 1.71
N ALA A 107 -5.04 3.33 1.02
CA ALA A 107 -5.09 3.31 -0.44
C ALA A 107 -4.81 4.71 -1.00
N MET A 108 -5.33 5.75 -0.35
CA MET A 108 -5.00 7.13 -0.68
C MET A 108 -3.53 7.45 -0.33
N LEU A 109 -3.02 7.05 0.83
CA LEU A 109 -1.61 7.26 1.17
C LEU A 109 -0.65 6.58 0.17
N LEU A 110 -0.98 5.36 -0.26
CA LEU A 110 -0.25 4.65 -1.32
C LEU A 110 -0.25 5.49 -2.60
N SER A 111 -1.42 5.99 -3.00
CA SER A 111 -1.58 6.81 -4.20
C SER A 111 -0.80 8.12 -4.12
N LEU A 112 -0.80 8.77 -2.96
CA LEU A 112 -0.02 9.98 -2.68
C LEU A 112 1.49 9.69 -2.80
N ASN A 113 1.97 8.61 -2.21
CA ASN A 113 3.39 8.25 -2.28
C ASN A 113 3.82 7.89 -3.72
N LEU A 114 2.95 7.24 -4.50
CA LEU A 114 3.19 6.97 -5.91
C LEU A 114 3.20 8.26 -6.76
N LEU A 115 2.34 9.23 -6.45
CA LEU A 115 2.39 10.57 -7.07
C LEU A 115 3.64 11.36 -6.69
N TYR A 116 4.10 11.24 -5.44
CA TYR A 116 5.24 11.99 -4.95
C TYR A 116 6.56 11.43 -5.49
N TYR A 117 6.78 10.12 -5.35
CA TYR A 117 8.07 9.45 -5.62
C TYR A 117 8.14 8.73 -6.96
N GLY A 118 7.01 8.54 -7.66
CA GLY A 118 6.97 7.86 -8.94
C GLY A 118 7.70 8.60 -10.06
N THR A 119 8.02 7.89 -11.14
CA THR A 119 8.40 8.51 -12.41
C THR A 119 7.22 9.27 -13.03
N ASP A 120 7.46 10.08 -14.06
CA ASP A 120 6.38 10.80 -14.74
C ASP A 120 5.29 9.87 -15.31
N ASP A 121 5.68 8.68 -15.78
CA ASP A 121 4.74 7.64 -16.23
C ASP A 121 3.86 7.13 -15.08
N VAL A 122 4.47 6.84 -13.92
CA VAL A 122 3.74 6.42 -12.71
C VAL A 122 2.77 7.51 -12.27
N LYS A 123 3.25 8.76 -12.22
CA LYS A 123 2.43 9.91 -11.85
C LYS A 123 1.22 10.02 -12.77
N ASN A 124 1.44 10.07 -14.08
CA ASN A 124 0.37 10.18 -15.08
C ASN A 124 -0.65 9.04 -15.00
N CYS A 125 -0.18 7.81 -14.76
CA CYS A 125 -1.05 6.66 -14.54
C CYS A 125 -1.95 6.87 -13.31
N ILE A 126 -1.38 7.25 -12.16
CA ILE A 126 -2.13 7.56 -10.94
C ILE A 126 -3.17 8.65 -11.19
N LYS A 127 -2.81 9.75 -11.87
CA LYS A 127 -3.76 10.83 -12.20
C LYS A 127 -4.98 10.32 -12.93
N SER A 128 -4.78 9.43 -13.89
CA SER A 128 -5.85 8.91 -14.75
C SER A 128 -6.72 7.85 -14.08
N MET A 129 -6.16 7.08 -13.14
CA MET A 129 -6.83 5.91 -12.58
C MET A 129 -7.55 6.14 -11.24
N LEU A 130 -7.31 7.27 -10.58
CA LEU A 130 -7.95 7.50 -9.27
C LEU A 130 -9.41 7.92 -9.40
N PRO A 131 -10.28 7.43 -8.49
CA PRO A 131 -11.67 7.87 -8.38
C PRO A 131 -11.74 9.23 -7.67
N TRP A 132 -11.41 10.31 -8.38
CA TRP A 132 -11.28 11.66 -7.80
C TRP A 132 -12.56 12.23 -7.21
N GLY A 133 -13.74 11.83 -7.72
CA GLY A 133 -15.02 12.27 -7.17
C GLY A 133 -15.17 11.80 -5.73
N GLU A 134 -14.88 10.53 -5.51
CA GLU A 134 -14.96 9.81 -4.25
C GLU A 134 -13.88 10.28 -3.28
N ILE A 135 -12.64 10.49 -3.75
CA ILE A 135 -11.55 11.08 -2.94
C ILE A 135 -11.96 12.45 -2.39
N ARG A 136 -12.64 13.27 -3.19
CA ARG A 136 -13.11 14.61 -2.75
C ARG A 136 -14.25 14.56 -1.75
N GLU A 137 -14.98 13.46 -1.63
CA GLU A 137 -15.97 13.31 -0.56
C GLU A 137 -15.28 13.20 0.80
N PHE A 138 -14.08 12.62 0.86
CA PHE A 138 -13.31 12.49 2.10
C PHE A 138 -12.69 13.79 2.61
N THR A 139 -12.51 14.82 1.77
CA THR A 139 -11.87 16.09 2.18
C THR A 139 -12.68 16.86 3.22
N ASN A 140 -13.98 16.58 3.33
CA ASN A 140 -14.89 17.27 4.25
C ASN A 140 -15.24 16.43 5.48
N PHE A 141 -14.66 15.24 5.63
CA PHE A 141 -14.81 14.47 6.87
C PHE A 141 -14.18 15.25 8.03
N VAL A 142 -14.98 15.46 9.09
CA VAL A 142 -14.57 16.08 10.35
C VAL A 142 -14.58 14.98 11.40
N PHE A 143 -13.42 14.72 12.00
CA PHE A 143 -13.28 13.72 13.05
C PHE A 143 -13.84 14.23 14.37
N VAL A 144 -14.44 13.32 15.14
CA VAL A 144 -14.92 13.59 16.50
C VAL A 144 -13.80 13.36 17.54
N ASP A 145 -12.77 12.58 17.19
CA ASP A 145 -11.60 12.32 18.02
C ASP A 145 -10.31 12.79 17.33
N GLU A 146 -9.54 13.63 18.02
CA GLU A 146 -8.30 14.28 17.53
C GLU A 146 -7.06 13.37 17.57
N ASP A 147 -7.19 12.12 18.04
CA ASP A 147 -6.07 11.23 18.39
C ASP A 147 -5.63 10.25 17.27
N GLU A 148 -6.28 10.24 16.09
CA GLU A 148 -5.88 9.33 15.00
C GLU A 148 -4.77 9.90 14.11
N GLU A 149 -3.59 9.26 14.16
CA GLU A 149 -2.49 9.39 13.18
C GLU A 149 -2.94 9.14 11.72
N ASP A 150 -4.13 8.58 11.52
CA ASP A 150 -4.69 8.11 10.25
C ASP A 150 -5.81 9.04 9.72
N ASN A 151 -5.54 10.34 9.65
CA ASN A 151 -6.53 11.33 9.19
C ASN A 151 -6.81 11.22 7.67
N ILE A 152 -7.86 10.48 7.31
CA ILE A 152 -8.31 10.28 5.93
C ILE A 152 -8.57 11.59 5.18
N SER A 153 -9.11 12.60 5.87
CA SER A 153 -9.43 13.92 5.32
C SER A 153 -8.15 14.67 4.92
N LEU A 154 -7.10 14.60 5.75
CA LEU A 154 -5.81 15.19 5.45
C LEU A 154 -5.15 14.50 4.24
N THR A 155 -5.15 13.16 4.20
CA THR A 155 -4.59 12.40 3.07
C THR A 155 -5.33 12.74 1.76
N ALA A 156 -6.67 12.81 1.80
CA ALA A 156 -7.49 13.19 0.65
C ALA A 156 -7.21 14.62 0.16
N LYS A 157 -7.08 15.59 1.09
CA LYS A 157 -6.73 16.99 0.76
C LYS A 157 -5.37 17.08 0.10
N LEU A 158 -4.36 16.42 0.66
CA LEU A 158 -3.02 16.41 0.08
C LEU A 158 -3.01 15.82 -1.33
N LEU A 159 -3.78 14.75 -1.58
CA LEU A 159 -3.94 14.18 -2.91
C LEU A 159 -4.59 15.15 -3.91
N ASP A 160 -5.68 15.81 -3.52
CA ASP A 160 -6.40 16.78 -4.36
C ASP A 160 -5.61 18.08 -4.58
N GLU A 161 -4.73 18.47 -3.67
CA GLU A 161 -3.79 19.56 -3.87
C GLU A 161 -2.66 19.15 -4.83
N TRP A 162 -2.04 17.99 -4.59
CA TRP A 162 -0.91 17.50 -5.39
C TRP A 162 -1.24 17.31 -6.86
N ILE A 163 -2.46 16.89 -7.17
CA ILE A 163 -2.89 16.71 -8.56
C ILE A 163 -2.93 18.04 -9.33
N GLN A 164 -3.23 19.15 -8.66
CA GLN A 164 -3.28 20.48 -9.28
C GLN A 164 -1.89 21.00 -9.68
N PHE A 165 -0.85 20.64 -8.93
CA PHE A 165 0.54 21.03 -9.23
C PHE A 165 1.18 20.24 -10.36
N LEU A 166 0.58 19.11 -10.71
CA LEU A 166 1.07 18.24 -11.77
C LEU A 166 0.30 18.43 -13.10
N ALA A 167 -0.62 19.40 -13.17
CA ALA A 167 -1.43 19.73 -14.33
C ALA A 167 -0.71 20.67 -15.31
#